data_AF-A0A1F8MGA7-F1
#
_entry.id   AF-A0A1F8MGA7-F1
#
_cell.length_a   1.000
_cell.length_b   1.000
_cell.length_c   1.000
_cell.angle_alpha   90.00
_cell.angle_beta   90.00
_cell.angle_gamma   90.00
#
_symmetry.space_group_name_H-M   'P 1'
#
loop_
_entity.id
_entity.type
_entity.pdbx_description
1 polymer ?
#
loop_
_entity_poly.entity_id
_entity_poly.type
_entity_poly.pdbx_seq_one_letter_code
_entity_poly.pdbx_strand_id
1 'polypeptide(L)'
;MKTKAKIAVATVVLLGILWPFKVALASDLFYGGDIVTDSIDIRVEADEHATVNATFLLTNRGTEDQEIDLQFAQSPVPLEADGEELSSPVLFRPGESKSINLTLNLDITGETTKMLFLDPAMLFDGKPNSETTKVLMIRVVLPQGVNGLAWASQEPDEESFEDGRKSYSWSNADIYPTTLCLKWSTLQVELIVEKSATPQEITSRDQRIDLEITLQNKGNTTVDRIALTDLYMAFDFEAVYPLWEFSEEATWLFWMKNINSLEPGETETFAYRVRYIGVSSQSSEFDLEPCVVTVDGHLVTMSNKVRMSKTGDALPNPTDSEAPPESEAGPLHFPSLPLLGGILLILAIARGGYLIWKRRHTG
;
A
#
# COMPACT_ATOMS: atom_id res chain seq x y z
N MET A 1 -7.33 61.20 19.95
CA MET A 1 -8.03 60.76 18.72
C MET A 1 -7.06 60.42 17.57
N LYS A 2 -6.05 59.57 17.77
CA LYS A 2 -5.10 59.17 16.69
C LYS A 2 -4.78 57.67 16.65
N THR A 3 -5.60 56.83 17.27
CA THR A 3 -5.31 55.39 17.45
C THR A 3 -6.38 54.45 16.88
N LYS A 4 -7.48 54.99 16.31
CA LYS A 4 -8.54 54.17 15.70
C LYS A 4 -8.44 54.03 14.17
N ALA A 5 -7.62 54.85 13.50
CA ALA A 5 -7.49 54.82 12.03
C ALA A 5 -6.40 53.87 11.50
N LYS A 6 -5.46 53.41 12.34
CA LYS A 6 -4.37 52.50 11.91
C LYS A 6 -4.74 51.01 11.96
N ILE A 7 -5.76 50.63 12.73
CA ILE A 7 -6.20 49.23 12.83
C ILE A 7 -7.07 48.85 11.62
N ALA A 8 -7.89 49.77 11.11
CA ALA A 8 -8.74 49.51 9.95
C ALA A 8 -7.96 49.27 8.64
N VAL A 9 -6.79 49.90 8.46
CA VAL A 9 -5.97 49.73 7.25
C VAL A 9 -5.16 48.43 7.28
N ALA A 10 -4.74 47.97 8.47
CA ALA A 10 -4.03 46.69 8.60
C ALA A 10 -4.95 45.49 8.37
N THR A 11 -6.22 45.55 8.77
CA THR A 11 -7.20 44.46 8.56
C THR A 11 -7.60 44.31 7.10
N VAL A 12 -7.70 45.40 6.33
CA VAL A 12 -8.04 45.34 4.89
C VAL A 12 -6.86 44.84 4.04
N VAL A 13 -5.62 45.15 4.42
CA VAL A 13 -4.43 44.62 3.73
C VAL A 13 -4.20 43.13 4.04
N LEU A 14 -4.52 42.65 5.26
CA LEU A 14 -4.40 41.23 5.59
C LEU A 14 -5.47 40.36 4.89
N LEU A 15 -6.69 40.88 4.69
CA LEU A 15 -7.76 40.21 3.93
C LEU A 15 -7.51 40.21 2.41
N GLY A 16 -6.77 41.19 1.87
CA GLY A 16 -6.39 41.21 0.45
C GLY A 16 -5.25 40.25 0.09
N ILE A 17 -4.38 39.91 1.04
CA ILE A 17 -3.22 39.02 0.83
C ILE A 17 -3.60 37.53 0.96
N LEU A 18 -4.74 37.21 1.58
CA LEU A 18 -5.26 35.84 1.67
C LEU A 18 -6.04 35.38 0.42
N TRP A 19 -6.18 36.23 -0.61
CA TRP A 19 -7.04 35.96 -1.77
C TRP A 19 -6.41 35.34 -3.04
N PRO A 20 -5.15 34.86 -3.12
CA PRO A 20 -4.72 34.06 -4.28
C PRO A 20 -4.59 32.57 -3.99
N PHE A 21 -4.78 32.10 -2.75
CA PHE A 21 -4.93 30.66 -2.54
C PHE A 21 -6.34 30.28 -2.96
N LYS A 22 -6.52 30.01 -4.27
CA LYS A 22 -7.61 29.18 -4.73
C LYS A 22 -7.50 27.89 -3.92
N VAL A 23 -8.35 27.73 -2.92
CA VAL A 23 -8.64 26.41 -2.35
C VAL A 23 -9.12 25.62 -3.56
N ALA A 24 -8.29 24.69 -4.04
CA ALA A 24 -8.70 23.79 -5.12
C ALA A 24 -10.00 23.14 -4.64
N LEU A 25 -11.11 23.48 -5.30
CA LEU A 25 -12.39 22.88 -4.95
C LEU A 25 -12.32 21.40 -5.38
N ALA A 26 -13.13 20.53 -4.76
CA ALA A 26 -13.12 19.11 -5.13
C ALA A 26 -13.37 18.88 -6.64
N SER A 27 -14.09 19.79 -7.30
CA SER A 27 -14.28 19.85 -8.76
C SER A 27 -12.99 20.03 -9.58
N ASP A 28 -11.94 20.55 -8.97
CA ASP A 28 -10.63 20.71 -9.61
C ASP A 28 -9.84 19.38 -9.60
N LEU A 29 -10.17 18.46 -8.67
CA LEU A 29 -9.44 17.20 -8.47
C LEU A 29 -10.10 15.99 -9.14
N PHE A 30 -11.42 16.03 -9.31
CA PHE A 30 -12.19 14.91 -9.86
C PHE A 30 -13.02 15.35 -11.07
N TYR A 31 -13.25 14.41 -11.97
CA TYR A 31 -14.21 14.53 -13.06
C TYR A 31 -15.64 14.38 -12.52
N GLY A 32 -16.45 15.42 -12.70
CA GLY A 32 -17.83 15.49 -12.22
C GLY A 32 -18.89 15.52 -13.32
N GLY A 33 -18.57 15.04 -14.52
CA GLY A 33 -19.54 14.90 -15.61
C GLY A 33 -20.31 13.57 -15.54
N ASP A 34 -21.18 13.30 -16.51
CA ASP A 34 -22.14 12.19 -16.42
C ASP A 34 -21.63 10.87 -17.05
N ILE A 35 -20.40 10.86 -17.54
CA ILE A 35 -19.73 9.63 -18.00
C ILE A 35 -19.19 8.90 -16.77
N VAL A 36 -19.66 7.69 -16.56
CA VAL A 36 -19.33 6.87 -15.38
C VAL A 36 -18.76 5.53 -15.79
N THR A 37 -17.98 4.93 -14.89
CA THR A 37 -17.45 3.58 -15.07
C THR A 37 -18.40 2.56 -14.44
N ASP A 38 -19.15 1.82 -15.27
CA ASP A 38 -20.02 0.75 -14.77
C ASP A 38 -19.20 -0.49 -14.38
N SER A 39 -18.22 -0.89 -15.18
CA SER A 39 -17.33 -2.00 -14.83
C SER A 39 -15.91 -1.86 -15.34
N ILE A 40 -14.98 -2.46 -14.62
CA ILE A 40 -13.59 -2.66 -15.02
C ILE A 40 -13.28 -4.15 -14.85
N ASP A 41 -12.83 -4.80 -15.92
CA ASP A 41 -12.30 -6.17 -15.90
C ASP A 41 -10.86 -6.14 -16.36
N ILE A 42 -9.93 -6.64 -15.54
CA ILE A 42 -8.50 -6.66 -15.84
C ILE A 42 -7.96 -8.08 -15.68
N ARG A 43 -7.31 -8.57 -16.73
CA ARG A 43 -6.48 -9.78 -16.68
C ARG A 43 -5.02 -9.39 -16.86
N VAL A 44 -4.19 -9.85 -15.93
CA VAL A 44 -2.73 -9.68 -15.97
C VAL A 44 -2.06 -11.04 -16.06
N GLU A 45 -1.19 -11.19 -17.04
CA GLU A 45 -0.32 -12.36 -17.19
C GLU A 45 1.12 -11.93 -16.98
N ALA A 46 1.68 -12.31 -15.84
CA ALA A 46 3.05 -11.96 -15.46
C ALA A 46 4.03 -13.05 -15.93
N ASP A 47 5.04 -12.64 -16.70
CA ASP A 47 6.20 -13.45 -17.05
C ASP A 47 7.48 -12.58 -16.92
N GLU A 48 8.21 -12.29 -18.00
CA GLU A 48 9.31 -11.32 -18.00
C GLU A 48 8.79 -9.88 -17.83
N HIS A 49 7.68 -9.58 -18.49
CA HIS A 49 6.84 -8.40 -18.30
C HIS A 49 5.42 -8.85 -17.92
N ALA A 50 4.60 -7.93 -17.41
CA ALA A 50 3.20 -8.19 -17.14
C ALA A 50 2.34 -7.71 -18.31
N THR A 51 1.73 -8.64 -19.05
CA THR A 51 0.75 -8.30 -20.09
C THR A 51 -0.58 -8.03 -19.44
N VAL A 52 -1.11 -6.82 -19.59
CA VAL A 52 -2.39 -6.37 -19.05
C VAL A 52 -3.39 -6.25 -20.18
N ASN A 53 -4.49 -7.00 -20.08
CA ASN A 53 -5.67 -6.83 -20.90
C ASN A 53 -6.78 -6.29 -20.00
N ALA A 54 -7.31 -5.11 -20.32
CA ALA A 54 -8.39 -4.52 -19.54
C ALA A 54 -9.54 -4.06 -20.42
N THR A 55 -10.75 -4.19 -19.87
CA THR A 55 -12.01 -3.78 -20.49
C THR A 55 -12.78 -2.89 -19.52
N PHE A 56 -13.12 -1.69 -19.97
CA PHE A 56 -13.89 -0.69 -19.25
C PHE A 56 -15.25 -0.54 -19.90
N LEU A 57 -16.32 -0.70 -19.14
CA LEU A 57 -17.67 -0.34 -19.59
C LEU A 57 -18.00 1.05 -19.07
N LEU A 58 -18.04 2.02 -19.99
CA LEU A 58 -18.35 3.41 -19.68
C LEU A 58 -19.74 3.77 -20.21
N THR A 59 -20.52 4.51 -19.43
CA THR A 59 -21.89 4.90 -19.82
C THR A 59 -22.11 6.39 -19.59
N ASN A 60 -22.74 7.06 -20.55
CA ASN A 60 -23.26 8.41 -20.32
C ASN A 60 -24.64 8.32 -19.65
N ARG A 61 -24.72 8.69 -18.37
CA ARG A 61 -25.99 8.74 -17.64
C ARG A 61 -26.69 10.10 -17.72
N GLY A 62 -26.08 11.06 -18.40
CA GLY A 62 -26.59 12.40 -18.62
C GLY A 62 -27.65 12.47 -19.71
N THR A 63 -28.17 13.67 -19.92
CA THR A 63 -29.18 13.96 -20.95
C THR A 63 -28.62 14.64 -22.19
N GLU A 64 -27.34 14.95 -22.21
CA GLU A 64 -26.65 15.64 -23.30
C GLU A 64 -25.49 14.80 -23.85
N ASP A 65 -25.13 15.06 -25.11
CA ASP A 65 -23.92 14.52 -25.72
C ASP A 65 -22.69 15.05 -24.98
N GLN A 66 -21.71 14.19 -24.70
CA GLN A 66 -20.45 14.56 -24.03
C GLN A 66 -19.26 14.05 -24.84
N GLU A 67 -18.27 14.91 -25.04
CA GLU A 67 -16.97 14.56 -25.61
C GLU A 67 -15.94 14.54 -24.48
N ILE A 68 -15.19 13.44 -24.35
CA ILE A 68 -14.25 13.25 -23.24
C ILE A 68 -12.90 12.72 -23.71
N ASP A 69 -11.81 13.25 -23.18
CA ASP A 69 -10.49 12.66 -23.36
C ASP A 69 -10.27 11.53 -22.35
N LEU A 70 -10.18 10.29 -22.84
CA LEU A 70 -9.92 9.11 -22.01
C LEU A 70 -8.43 8.78 -21.97
N GLN A 71 -7.92 8.51 -20.78
CA GLN A 71 -6.53 8.10 -20.58
C GLN A 71 -6.44 7.00 -19.52
N PHE A 72 -5.60 6.00 -19.74
CA PHE A 72 -5.29 5.04 -18.69
C PHE A 72 -4.27 5.63 -17.71
N ALA A 73 -4.53 5.55 -16.41
CA ALA A 73 -3.75 6.30 -15.41
C ALA A 73 -2.24 5.97 -15.42
N GLN A 74 -1.86 4.72 -15.74
CA GLN A 74 -0.45 4.31 -15.70
C GLN A 74 0.35 4.62 -16.96
N SER A 75 -0.28 4.72 -18.12
CA SER A 75 0.46 4.85 -19.38
C SER A 75 -0.41 5.44 -20.49
N PRO A 76 0.12 6.38 -21.28
CA PRO A 76 -0.51 6.80 -22.52
C PRO A 76 -0.33 5.68 -23.56
N VAL A 77 -1.27 4.73 -23.57
CA VAL A 77 -1.39 3.71 -24.60
C VAL A 77 -2.60 4.00 -25.48
N PRO A 78 -2.57 3.60 -26.78
CA PRO A 78 -3.77 3.64 -27.60
C PRO A 78 -4.89 2.85 -26.93
N LEU A 79 -6.06 3.49 -26.81
CA LEU A 79 -7.28 2.85 -26.35
C LEU A 79 -8.03 2.33 -27.58
N GLU A 80 -8.75 1.23 -27.45
CA GLU A 80 -9.56 0.67 -28.53
C GLU A 80 -11.03 0.57 -28.11
N ALA A 81 -11.96 0.76 -29.02
CA ALA A 81 -13.37 0.40 -28.84
C ALA A 81 -13.86 -0.38 -30.04
N ASP A 82 -14.60 -1.46 -29.80
CA ASP A 82 -15.09 -2.36 -30.85
C ASP A 82 -14.00 -2.90 -31.80
N GLY A 83 -12.75 -2.96 -31.32
CA GLY A 83 -11.58 -3.42 -32.08
C GLY A 83 -10.91 -2.37 -32.97
N GLU A 84 -11.31 -1.10 -32.87
CA GLU A 84 -10.68 0.03 -33.56
C GLU A 84 -10.03 1.00 -32.57
N GLU A 85 -8.88 1.58 -32.96
CA GLU A 85 -8.21 2.63 -32.16
C GLU A 85 -9.15 3.83 -31.96
N LEU A 86 -9.26 4.26 -30.72
CA LEU A 86 -10.18 5.28 -30.26
C LEU A 86 -9.59 6.67 -30.56
N SER A 87 -10.30 7.48 -31.33
CA SER A 87 -9.99 8.90 -31.46
C SER A 87 -10.29 9.64 -30.15
N SER A 88 -9.41 10.57 -29.76
CA SER A 88 -9.63 11.50 -28.63
C SER A 88 -9.98 12.90 -29.17
N PRO A 89 -11.03 13.57 -28.67
CA PRO A 89 -11.95 13.12 -27.62
C PRO A 89 -12.98 12.10 -28.14
N VAL A 90 -13.59 11.39 -27.20
CA VAL A 90 -14.55 10.31 -27.42
C VAL A 90 -15.96 10.84 -27.22
N LEU A 91 -16.82 10.73 -28.23
CA LEU A 91 -18.22 11.12 -28.13
C LEU A 91 -19.05 10.02 -27.47
N PHE A 92 -19.84 10.41 -26.46
CA PHE A 92 -20.88 9.62 -25.83
C PHE A 92 -22.24 10.33 -25.89
N ARG A 93 -23.23 9.68 -26.47
CA ARG A 93 -24.63 10.15 -26.49
C ARG A 93 -25.37 9.78 -25.20
N PRO A 94 -26.48 10.45 -24.86
CA PRO A 94 -27.30 10.13 -23.70
C PRO A 94 -27.69 8.64 -23.65
N GLY A 95 -27.35 7.96 -22.55
CA GLY A 95 -27.62 6.54 -22.35
C GLY A 95 -26.73 5.58 -23.14
N GLU A 96 -25.77 6.08 -23.93
CA GLU A 96 -24.83 5.23 -24.66
C GLU A 96 -23.81 4.60 -23.71
N SER A 97 -23.57 3.30 -23.90
CA SER A 97 -22.50 2.55 -23.24
C SER A 97 -21.45 2.14 -24.27
N LYS A 98 -20.17 2.27 -23.93
CA LYS A 98 -19.04 1.83 -24.76
C LYS A 98 -18.12 0.91 -23.97
N SER A 99 -17.65 -0.14 -24.64
CA SER A 99 -16.61 -1.02 -24.13
C SER A 99 -15.25 -0.53 -24.63
N ILE A 100 -14.45 0.03 -23.74
CA ILE A 100 -13.09 0.49 -24.04
C ILE A 100 -12.12 -0.61 -23.63
N ASN A 101 -11.36 -1.13 -24.59
CA ASN A 101 -10.36 -2.16 -24.39
C ASN A 101 -8.97 -1.54 -24.43
N LEU A 102 -8.06 -2.12 -23.64
CA LEU A 102 -6.64 -1.80 -23.71
C LEU A 102 -5.81 -3.07 -23.55
N THR A 103 -4.67 -3.09 -24.23
CA THR A 103 -3.62 -4.08 -24.06
C THR A 103 -2.30 -3.34 -23.86
N LEU A 104 -1.58 -3.63 -22.79
CA LEU A 104 -0.28 -3.01 -22.53
C LEU A 104 0.65 -3.95 -21.77
N ASN A 105 1.95 -3.68 -21.84
CA ASN A 105 2.95 -4.36 -21.03
C ASN A 105 3.42 -3.44 -19.89
N LEU A 106 3.37 -3.94 -18.66
CA LEU A 106 3.95 -3.30 -17.49
C LEU A 106 5.29 -3.94 -17.15
N ASP A 107 6.22 -3.10 -16.69
CA ASP A 107 7.49 -3.55 -16.18
C ASP A 107 7.32 -4.24 -14.82
N ILE A 108 7.95 -5.40 -14.68
CA ILE A 108 8.11 -6.09 -13.40
C ILE A 108 9.51 -5.72 -12.89
N THR A 109 9.55 -5.00 -11.76
CA THR A 109 10.82 -4.52 -11.19
C THR A 109 11.40 -5.49 -10.18
N GLY A 110 12.71 -5.39 -9.92
CA GLY A 110 13.44 -6.25 -8.99
C GLY A 110 14.02 -7.51 -9.63
N GLU A 111 15.04 -8.09 -9.00
CA GLU A 111 15.71 -9.31 -9.48
C GLU A 111 15.08 -10.56 -8.85
N THR A 112 15.36 -10.79 -7.56
CA THR A 112 14.84 -11.95 -6.81
C THR A 112 13.44 -11.71 -6.24
N THR A 113 13.23 -10.57 -5.58
CA THR A 113 11.90 -10.11 -5.20
C THR A 113 11.37 -9.26 -6.32
N LYS A 114 10.37 -9.79 -7.03
CA LYS A 114 9.67 -9.10 -8.11
C LYS A 114 8.58 -8.22 -7.55
N MET A 115 8.32 -7.10 -8.22
CA MET A 115 7.29 -6.15 -7.83
C MET A 115 6.54 -5.64 -9.06
N LEU A 116 5.20 -5.68 -8.99
CA LEU A 116 4.29 -5.18 -10.00
C LEU A 116 3.34 -4.15 -9.37
N PHE A 117 3.11 -3.05 -10.09
CA PHE A 117 2.11 -2.04 -9.74
C PHE A 117 1.08 -1.93 -10.85
N LEU A 118 -0.20 -2.12 -10.52
CA LEU A 118 -1.33 -1.95 -11.42
C LEU A 118 -2.24 -0.85 -10.88
N ASP A 119 -2.46 0.22 -11.63
CA ASP A 119 -3.44 1.26 -11.32
C ASP A 119 -4.61 1.08 -12.29
N PRO A 120 -5.73 0.51 -11.82
CA PRO A 120 -6.88 0.22 -12.66
C PRO A 120 -7.66 1.46 -13.10
N ALA A 121 -7.31 2.67 -12.67
CA ALA A 121 -8.12 3.85 -12.93
C ALA A 121 -8.10 4.32 -14.41
N MET A 122 -9.26 4.69 -14.92
CA MET A 122 -9.43 5.50 -16.13
C MET A 122 -9.55 6.98 -15.73
N LEU A 123 -8.84 7.84 -16.46
CA LEU A 123 -8.92 9.28 -16.33
C LEU A 123 -9.82 9.86 -17.42
N PHE A 124 -10.64 10.82 -17.03
CA PHE A 124 -11.60 11.58 -17.83
C PHE A 124 -11.12 13.03 -17.82
N ASP A 125 -10.67 13.55 -18.97
CA ASP A 125 -9.99 14.83 -19.11
C ASP A 125 -8.80 14.99 -18.13
N GLY A 126 -8.05 13.89 -17.94
CA GLY A 126 -6.91 13.82 -17.04
C GLY A 126 -7.26 13.76 -15.55
N LYS A 127 -8.54 13.58 -15.19
CA LYS A 127 -8.99 13.48 -13.79
C LYS A 127 -9.65 12.11 -13.49
N PRO A 128 -9.50 11.58 -12.27
CA PRO A 128 -10.27 10.41 -11.85
C PRO A 128 -11.77 10.75 -11.77
N ASN A 129 -12.63 9.75 -11.98
CA ASN A 129 -14.08 9.92 -11.81
C ASN A 129 -14.43 10.27 -10.35
N SER A 130 -15.39 11.17 -10.16
CA SER A 130 -15.95 11.51 -8.85
C SER A 130 -16.97 10.48 -8.35
N GLU A 131 -17.46 9.59 -9.23
CA GLU A 131 -18.29 8.45 -8.85
C GLU A 131 -17.45 7.18 -8.69
N THR A 132 -17.96 6.28 -7.86
CA THR A 132 -17.40 4.93 -7.70
C THR A 132 -17.64 4.08 -8.93
N THR A 133 -16.72 3.16 -9.19
CA THR A 133 -16.92 2.07 -10.15
C THR A 133 -17.83 1.02 -9.53
N LYS A 134 -18.91 0.64 -10.22
CA LYS A 134 -19.87 -0.34 -9.66
C LYS A 134 -19.27 -1.73 -9.52
N VAL A 135 -18.47 -2.17 -10.48
CA VAL A 135 -17.82 -3.49 -10.47
C VAL A 135 -16.37 -3.38 -10.92
N LEU A 136 -15.44 -3.84 -10.08
CA LEU A 136 -14.03 -3.98 -10.41
C LEU A 136 -13.62 -5.43 -10.23
N MET A 137 -13.15 -6.06 -11.30
CA MET A 137 -12.57 -7.39 -11.28
C MET A 137 -11.13 -7.32 -11.78
N ILE A 138 -10.19 -7.84 -10.99
CA ILE A 138 -8.78 -7.96 -11.36
C ILE A 138 -8.40 -9.43 -11.17
N ARG A 139 -7.75 -10.00 -12.17
CA ARG A 139 -7.16 -11.33 -12.12
C ARG A 139 -5.70 -11.25 -12.51
N VAL A 140 -4.83 -11.82 -11.68
CA VAL A 140 -3.38 -11.86 -11.94
C VAL A 140 -2.92 -13.31 -11.93
N VAL A 141 -2.28 -13.73 -13.02
CA VAL A 141 -1.63 -15.03 -13.14
C VAL A 141 -0.12 -14.82 -12.99
N LEU A 142 0.49 -15.50 -12.02
CA LEU A 142 1.92 -15.38 -11.73
C LEU A 142 2.78 -16.15 -12.75
N PRO A 143 4.08 -15.83 -12.86
CA PRO A 143 4.99 -16.57 -13.73
C PRO A 143 5.09 -18.05 -13.37
N GLN A 144 5.48 -18.87 -14.36
CA GLN A 144 5.74 -20.29 -14.15
C GLN A 144 6.78 -20.52 -13.03
N GLY A 145 6.50 -21.44 -12.11
CA GLY A 145 7.44 -21.81 -11.02
C GLY A 145 7.45 -20.86 -9.83
N VAL A 146 6.63 -19.81 -9.85
CA VAL A 146 6.35 -18.99 -8.66
C VAL A 146 5.19 -19.61 -7.89
N ASN A 147 5.45 -20.01 -6.65
CA ASN A 147 4.48 -20.76 -5.84
C ASN A 147 3.39 -19.88 -5.21
N GLY A 148 3.61 -18.58 -5.12
CA GLY A 148 2.63 -17.64 -4.59
C GLY A 148 3.15 -16.21 -4.46
N LEU A 149 2.26 -15.33 -4.03
CA LEU A 149 2.61 -13.97 -3.62
C LEU A 149 3.36 -14.00 -2.30
N ALA A 150 4.43 -13.20 -2.21
CA ALA A 150 5.07 -12.90 -0.94
C ALA A 150 4.28 -11.82 -0.17
N TRP A 151 3.59 -10.93 -0.91
CA TRP A 151 2.75 -9.88 -0.34
C TRP A 151 1.85 -9.24 -1.42
N ALA A 152 0.68 -8.77 -1.01
CA ALA A 152 -0.21 -7.91 -1.79
C ALA A 152 -0.66 -6.70 -0.96
N SER A 153 -0.82 -5.55 -1.60
CA SER A 153 -1.35 -4.34 -0.94
C SER A 153 -2.82 -4.48 -0.52
N GLN A 154 -3.53 -5.42 -1.14
CA GLN A 154 -4.92 -5.78 -0.85
C GLN A 154 -5.02 -7.31 -0.85
N GLU A 155 -5.69 -7.87 0.14
CA GLU A 155 -5.92 -9.32 0.22
C GLU A 155 -6.73 -9.80 -1.00
N PRO A 156 -6.34 -10.91 -1.64
CA PRO A 156 -7.11 -11.50 -2.74
C PRO A 156 -8.38 -12.18 -2.20
N ASP A 157 -9.46 -12.14 -3.00
CA ASP A 157 -10.72 -12.83 -2.66
C ASP A 157 -10.65 -14.32 -2.97
N GLU A 158 -9.87 -14.71 -3.98
CA GLU A 158 -9.70 -16.09 -4.41
C GLU A 158 -8.26 -16.36 -4.85
N GLU A 159 -7.77 -17.55 -4.49
CA GLU A 159 -6.55 -18.15 -5.02
C GLU A 159 -6.89 -19.39 -5.83
N SER A 160 -6.32 -19.53 -7.03
CA SER A 160 -6.58 -20.63 -7.95
C SER A 160 -5.33 -21.01 -8.75
N PHE A 161 -5.50 -21.90 -9.72
CA PHE A 161 -4.46 -22.25 -10.68
C PHE A 161 -5.03 -22.16 -12.11
N GLU A 162 -4.25 -21.56 -13.00
CA GLU A 162 -4.52 -21.50 -14.44
C GLU A 162 -3.31 -22.04 -15.20
N ASP A 163 -3.52 -23.10 -15.98
CA ASP A 163 -2.46 -23.78 -16.74
C ASP A 163 -1.23 -24.16 -15.89
N GLY A 164 -1.48 -24.50 -14.62
CA GLY A 164 -0.46 -24.87 -13.65
C GLY A 164 0.28 -23.69 -13.00
N ARG A 165 -0.07 -22.45 -13.34
CA ARG A 165 0.44 -21.22 -12.70
C ARG A 165 -0.53 -20.76 -11.62
N LYS A 166 0.01 -20.22 -10.53
CA LYS A 166 -0.79 -19.65 -9.44
C LYS A 166 -1.51 -18.39 -9.92
N SER A 167 -2.80 -18.26 -9.60
CA SER A 167 -3.61 -17.10 -9.94
C SER A 167 -4.35 -16.54 -8.74
N TYR A 168 -4.57 -15.23 -8.75
CA TYR A 168 -5.23 -14.47 -7.70
C TYR A 168 -6.28 -13.56 -8.31
N SER A 169 -7.41 -13.38 -7.65
CA SER A 169 -8.43 -12.42 -8.08
C SER A 169 -8.96 -11.54 -6.97
N TRP A 170 -9.31 -10.32 -7.36
CA TRP A 170 -9.95 -9.29 -6.54
C TRP A 170 -11.25 -8.86 -7.23
N SER A 171 -12.35 -8.85 -6.48
CA SER A 171 -13.69 -8.51 -6.93
C SER A 171 -14.32 -7.53 -5.96
N ASN A 172 -14.43 -6.28 -6.38
CA ASN A 172 -14.97 -5.19 -5.56
C ASN A 172 -16.20 -4.58 -6.22
N ALA A 173 -17.10 -4.05 -5.39
CA ALA A 173 -18.25 -3.29 -5.85
C ALA A 173 -18.26 -1.90 -5.20
N ASP A 174 -18.79 -0.92 -5.93
CA ASP A 174 -18.94 0.47 -5.49
C ASP A 174 -17.65 1.07 -4.90
N ILE A 175 -16.54 0.94 -5.64
CA ILE A 175 -15.20 1.29 -5.18
C ILE A 175 -14.57 2.41 -6.02
N TYR A 176 -13.72 3.23 -5.41
CA TYR A 176 -12.74 4.01 -6.16
C TYR A 176 -11.54 3.12 -6.48
N PRO A 177 -11.25 2.83 -7.75
CA PRO A 177 -10.12 1.97 -8.11
C PRO A 177 -8.82 2.57 -7.56
N THR A 178 -8.02 1.75 -6.88
CA THR A 178 -6.73 2.15 -6.30
C THR A 178 -5.63 1.21 -6.77
N THR A 179 -4.39 1.69 -6.71
CA THR A 179 -3.23 0.91 -7.14
C THR A 179 -3.11 -0.40 -6.35
N LEU A 180 -3.00 -1.50 -7.06
CA LEU A 180 -2.63 -2.82 -6.55
C LEU A 180 -1.11 -3.00 -6.69
N CYS A 181 -0.43 -3.25 -5.58
CA CYS A 181 0.99 -3.58 -5.55
C CYS A 181 1.14 -5.05 -5.15
N LEU A 182 1.82 -5.82 -6.00
CA LEU A 182 2.06 -7.24 -5.82
C LEU A 182 3.55 -7.52 -5.73
N LYS A 183 3.94 -8.42 -4.82
CA LYS A 183 5.31 -8.88 -4.66
C LYS A 183 5.35 -10.39 -4.61
N TRP A 184 6.34 -10.96 -5.27
CA TRP A 184 6.63 -12.39 -5.18
C TRP A 184 8.13 -12.62 -5.23
N SER A 185 8.54 -13.79 -4.76
CA SER A 185 9.93 -14.23 -4.85
C SER A 185 10.11 -15.19 -6.01
N THR A 186 11.25 -15.09 -6.70
CA THR A 186 11.71 -16.14 -7.62
C THR A 186 12.49 -17.23 -6.88
N LEU A 187 12.74 -17.08 -5.58
CA LEU A 187 13.22 -18.17 -4.75
C LEU A 187 12.11 -19.22 -4.66
N GLN A 188 12.41 -20.46 -5.03
CA GLN A 188 11.48 -21.58 -4.96
C GLN A 188 11.37 -22.11 -3.52
N VAL A 189 11.05 -21.21 -2.59
CA VAL A 189 10.84 -21.51 -1.18
C VAL A 189 9.37 -21.32 -0.84
N GLU A 190 8.87 -22.14 0.08
CA GLU A 190 7.48 -22.09 0.52
C GLU A 190 7.47 -21.99 2.04
N LEU A 191 7.54 -20.75 2.53
CA LEU A 191 7.44 -20.43 3.95
C LEU A 191 6.06 -19.86 4.23
N ILE A 192 5.41 -20.39 5.26
CA ILE A 192 4.18 -19.82 5.82
C ILE A 192 4.51 -19.22 7.17
N VAL A 193 4.01 -18.01 7.42
CA VAL A 193 4.24 -17.29 8.66
C VAL A 193 2.92 -16.76 9.21
N GLU A 194 2.70 -16.97 10.49
CA GLU A 194 1.54 -16.46 11.23
C GLU A 194 2.02 -15.60 12.38
N LYS A 195 1.33 -14.47 12.60
CA LYS A 195 1.58 -13.55 13.70
C LYS A 195 0.35 -13.48 14.58
N SER A 196 0.56 -13.58 15.89
CA SER A 196 -0.48 -13.35 16.89
C SER A 196 -0.02 -12.36 17.96
N ALA A 197 -0.99 -11.72 18.62
CA ALA A 197 -0.74 -10.80 19.73
C ALA A 197 -1.74 -11.04 20.85
N THR A 198 -1.27 -11.01 22.09
CA THR A 198 -2.10 -11.11 23.30
C THR A 198 -1.65 -10.09 24.34
N PRO A 199 -2.54 -9.26 24.88
CA PRO A 199 -3.95 -9.13 24.51
C PRO A 199 -4.14 -8.34 23.21
N GLN A 200 -5.28 -8.52 22.54
CA GLN A 200 -5.66 -7.72 21.35
C GLN A 200 -6.35 -6.39 21.71
N GLU A 201 -6.83 -6.25 22.95
CA GLU A 201 -7.35 -4.99 23.49
C GLU A 201 -6.38 -4.39 24.51
N ILE A 202 -5.98 -3.16 24.24
CA ILE A 202 -5.11 -2.36 25.10
C ILE A 202 -6.00 -1.44 25.95
N THR A 203 -6.01 -1.63 27.26
CA THR A 203 -6.86 -0.93 28.22
C THR A 203 -6.11 0.11 29.05
N SER A 204 -4.76 0.07 29.05
CA SER A 204 -3.93 1.06 29.74
C SER A 204 -2.64 1.37 28.97
N ARG A 205 -2.07 2.56 29.23
CA ARG A 205 -0.65 2.80 28.97
C ARG A 205 0.21 1.80 29.77
N ASP A 206 1.43 1.57 29.30
CA ASP A 206 2.39 0.59 29.82
C ASP A 206 1.95 -0.88 29.77
N GLN A 207 0.84 -1.18 29.10
CA GLN A 207 0.39 -2.56 28.95
C GLN A 207 1.36 -3.35 28.06
N ARG A 208 1.72 -4.54 28.54
CA ARG A 208 2.58 -5.48 27.81
C ARG A 208 1.74 -6.29 26.83
N ILE A 209 2.30 -6.49 25.65
CA ILE A 209 1.69 -7.26 24.59
C ILE A 209 2.68 -8.36 24.21
N ASP A 210 2.25 -9.60 24.40
CA ASP A 210 2.96 -10.80 24.00
C ASP A 210 2.69 -11.09 22.53
N LEU A 211 3.74 -11.15 21.74
CA LEU A 211 3.70 -11.42 20.32
C LEU A 211 4.33 -12.79 20.04
N GLU A 212 3.74 -13.50 19.09
CA GLU A 212 4.22 -14.80 18.67
C GLU A 212 4.25 -14.86 17.14
N ILE A 213 5.39 -15.27 16.58
CA ILE A 213 5.56 -15.59 15.17
C ILE A 213 5.75 -17.09 15.02
N THR A 214 4.86 -17.75 14.30
CA THR A 214 5.02 -19.16 13.91
C THR A 214 5.42 -19.21 12.46
N LEU A 215 6.58 -19.82 12.17
CA LEU A 215 7.15 -19.98 10.84
C LEU A 215 7.20 -21.47 10.50
N GLN A 216 6.71 -21.85 9.32
CA GLN A 216 6.78 -23.21 8.81
C GLN A 216 7.37 -23.27 7.42
N ASN A 217 8.27 -24.23 7.17
CA ASN A 217 8.70 -24.60 5.84
C ASN A 217 7.74 -25.65 5.26
N LYS A 218 6.92 -25.27 4.29
CA LYS A 218 6.06 -26.19 3.53
C LYS A 218 6.73 -26.75 2.29
N GLY A 219 7.89 -26.21 1.93
CA GLY A 219 8.67 -26.67 0.78
C GLY A 219 9.31 -28.03 1.02
N ASN A 220 9.90 -28.55 -0.06
CA ASN A 220 10.56 -29.87 -0.05
C ASN A 220 12.08 -29.78 0.16
N THR A 221 12.62 -28.58 0.40
CA THR A 221 14.05 -28.33 0.59
C THR A 221 14.28 -27.55 1.87
N THR A 222 15.42 -27.80 2.53
CA THR A 222 15.91 -26.98 3.64
C THR A 222 16.07 -25.52 3.19
N VAL A 223 15.64 -24.57 4.01
CA VAL A 223 15.78 -23.13 3.74
C VAL A 223 16.76 -22.54 4.73
N ASP A 224 17.86 -21.98 4.24
CA ASP A 224 18.90 -21.38 5.07
C ASP A 224 18.78 -19.85 5.14
N ARG A 225 19.44 -19.24 6.13
CA ARG A 225 19.64 -17.78 6.25
C ARG A 225 18.32 -17.00 6.20
N ILE A 226 17.38 -17.43 7.05
CA ILE A 226 16.07 -16.78 7.18
C ILE A 226 16.20 -15.65 8.20
N ALA A 227 15.62 -14.49 7.90
CA ALA A 227 15.47 -13.40 8.84
C ALA A 227 14.01 -12.95 8.94
N LEU A 228 13.53 -12.83 10.18
CA LEU A 228 12.24 -12.26 10.54
C LEU A 228 12.44 -10.82 10.97
N THR A 229 11.57 -9.91 10.56
CA THR A 229 11.56 -8.52 11.01
C THR A 229 10.15 -8.05 11.26
N ASP A 230 9.89 -7.57 12.47
CA ASP A 230 8.64 -6.94 12.84
C ASP A 230 8.86 -5.46 13.18
N LEU A 231 7.89 -4.61 12.81
CA LEU A 231 8.03 -3.16 12.81
C LEU A 231 6.97 -2.49 13.66
N TYR A 232 7.41 -1.58 14.52
CA TYR A 232 6.56 -0.76 15.36
C TYR A 232 6.96 0.71 15.29
N MET A 233 6.00 1.59 15.58
CA MET A 233 6.29 3.00 15.81
C MET A 233 6.89 3.16 17.22
N ALA A 234 8.11 3.67 17.31
CA ALA A 234 8.83 3.81 18.59
C ALA A 234 8.13 4.78 19.57
N PHE A 235 7.28 5.68 19.07
CA PHE A 235 6.46 6.57 19.92
C PHE A 235 5.21 5.89 20.50
N ASP A 236 4.81 4.72 20.00
CA ASP A 236 3.67 3.97 20.53
C ASP A 236 4.08 2.69 21.25
N PHE A 237 5.28 2.16 20.95
CA PHE A 237 5.75 0.89 21.49
C PHE A 237 7.20 0.96 21.97
N GLU A 238 7.46 0.31 23.09
CA GLU A 238 8.81 0.07 23.63
C GLU A 238 9.15 -1.42 23.62
N ALA A 239 10.43 -1.73 23.43
CA ALA A 239 10.95 -3.09 23.60
C ALA A 239 10.83 -3.56 25.06
N VAL A 240 10.48 -4.83 25.25
CA VAL A 240 10.45 -5.45 26.59
C VAL A 240 11.33 -6.68 26.65
N TYR A 241 11.15 -7.63 25.74
CA TYR A 241 11.89 -8.89 25.77
C TYR A 241 11.81 -9.64 24.44
N PRO A 242 12.88 -10.32 24.00
CA PRO A 242 14.25 -10.21 24.49
C PRO A 242 14.94 -8.95 23.93
N LEU A 243 15.50 -8.10 24.79
CA LEU A 243 15.99 -6.78 24.39
C LEU A 243 17.11 -6.81 23.32
N TRP A 244 17.93 -7.87 23.28
CA TRP A 244 19.02 -7.99 22.30
C TRP A 244 18.54 -8.31 20.87
N GLU A 245 17.26 -8.65 20.70
CA GLU A 245 16.63 -8.84 19.38
C GLU A 245 15.95 -7.56 18.88
N PHE A 246 16.00 -6.47 19.66
CA PHE A 246 15.44 -5.19 19.25
C PHE A 246 16.51 -4.20 18.79
N SER A 247 16.14 -3.38 17.81
CA SER A 247 16.88 -2.19 17.39
C SER A 247 15.91 -1.03 17.26
N GLU A 248 16.36 0.18 17.58
CA GLU A 248 15.56 1.40 17.44
C GLU A 248 16.28 2.37 16.50
N GLU A 249 15.58 2.84 15.47
CA GLU A 249 16.10 3.84 14.55
C GLU A 249 15.07 4.96 14.31
N ALA A 250 15.39 6.15 14.79
CA ALA A 250 14.54 7.35 14.68
C ALA A 250 13.12 7.11 15.21
N THR A 251 12.15 6.91 14.32
CA THR A 251 10.73 6.73 14.68
C THR A 251 10.31 5.26 14.77
N TRP A 252 11.24 4.33 14.57
CA TRP A 252 10.94 2.92 14.36
C TRP A 252 11.60 2.05 15.42
N LEU A 253 10.83 1.09 15.92
CA LEU A 253 11.29 -0.01 16.75
C LEU A 253 11.18 -1.30 15.92
N PHE A 254 12.30 -2.02 15.81
CA PHE A 254 12.39 -3.27 15.06
C PHE A 254 12.61 -4.42 16.03
N TRP A 255 11.86 -5.51 15.87
CA TRP A 255 12.26 -6.82 16.40
C TRP A 255 12.83 -7.65 15.25
N MET A 256 14.00 -8.26 15.45
CA MET A 256 14.71 -9.02 14.43
C MET A 256 15.13 -10.39 14.94
N LYS A 257 14.87 -11.43 14.15
CA LYS A 257 15.28 -12.81 14.45
C LYS A 257 15.95 -13.45 13.25
N ASN A 258 17.17 -13.94 13.43
CA ASN A 258 17.87 -14.75 12.43
C ASN A 258 17.73 -16.23 12.76
N ILE A 259 17.43 -17.03 11.74
CA ILE A 259 17.29 -18.49 11.81
C ILE A 259 18.27 -19.07 10.79
N ASN A 260 19.10 -20.00 11.25
CA ASN A 260 20.18 -20.54 10.41
C ASN A 260 19.62 -21.39 9.27
N SER A 261 18.68 -22.28 9.59
CA SER A 261 18.08 -23.23 8.67
C SER A 261 16.70 -23.66 9.18
N LEU A 262 15.80 -24.04 8.26
CA LEU A 262 14.52 -24.66 8.57
C LEU A 262 14.29 -25.84 7.61
N GLU A 263 14.21 -27.06 8.15
CA GLU A 263 14.06 -28.28 7.37
C GLU A 263 12.66 -28.41 6.74
N PRO A 264 12.48 -29.23 5.69
CA PRO A 264 11.17 -29.49 5.10
C PRO A 264 10.15 -29.97 6.14
N GLY A 265 9.01 -29.27 6.23
CA GLY A 265 7.94 -29.56 7.18
C GLY A 265 8.17 -29.05 8.60
N GLU A 266 9.35 -28.52 8.91
CA GLU A 266 9.69 -27.99 10.23
C GLU A 266 8.90 -26.71 10.53
N THR A 267 8.48 -26.57 11.78
CA THR A 267 7.79 -25.40 12.32
C THR A 267 8.55 -24.90 13.55
N GLU A 268 8.87 -23.62 13.55
CA GLU A 268 9.42 -22.92 14.72
C GLU A 268 8.50 -21.78 15.16
N THR A 269 8.49 -21.52 16.46
CA THR A 269 7.69 -20.46 17.07
C THR A 269 8.58 -19.55 17.90
N PHE A 270 8.44 -18.24 17.69
CA PHE A 270 9.24 -17.20 18.33
C PHE A 270 8.35 -16.25 19.10
N ALA A 271 8.61 -16.13 20.41
CA ALA A 271 7.88 -15.23 21.28
C ALA A 271 8.74 -14.03 21.67
N TYR A 272 8.14 -12.83 21.60
CA TYR A 272 8.75 -11.58 22.03
C TYR A 272 7.65 -10.66 22.57
N ARG A 273 8.06 -9.56 23.20
CA ARG A 273 7.16 -8.70 23.95
C ARG A 273 7.50 -7.24 23.72
N VAL A 274 6.46 -6.46 23.47
CA VAL A 274 6.50 -5.00 23.45
C VAL A 274 5.62 -4.45 24.57
N ARG A 275 5.76 -3.16 24.84
CA ARG A 275 4.90 -2.41 25.75
C ARG A 275 4.29 -1.23 25.00
N TYR A 276 2.98 -1.07 25.11
CA TYR A 276 2.30 0.09 24.56
C TYR A 276 2.51 1.30 25.47
N ILE A 277 3.11 2.36 24.93
CA ILE A 277 3.31 3.64 25.63
C ILE A 277 2.42 4.75 25.07
N GLY A 278 1.93 4.59 23.83
CA GLY A 278 0.80 5.33 23.27
C GLY A 278 0.90 6.85 23.36
N VAL A 279 1.65 7.46 22.44
CA VAL A 279 1.72 8.92 22.28
C VAL A 279 0.84 9.41 21.12
N SER A 280 0.58 8.56 20.12
CA SER A 280 -0.13 8.99 18.91
C SER A 280 -1.66 9.06 19.08
N SER A 281 -2.27 10.00 18.37
CA SER A 281 -3.73 10.15 18.23
C SER A 281 -4.39 9.04 17.39
N GLN A 282 -3.77 7.88 17.24
CA GLN A 282 -4.25 6.78 16.41
C GLN A 282 -5.70 6.41 16.78
N SER A 283 -6.47 5.97 15.78
CA SER A 283 -7.82 5.44 15.94
C SER A 283 -7.91 4.39 17.04
N SER A 284 -9.09 4.25 17.65
CA SER A 284 -9.35 3.24 18.67
C SER A 284 -9.13 1.80 18.19
N GLU A 285 -9.07 1.60 16.89
CA GLU A 285 -8.69 0.33 16.24
C GLU A 285 -7.55 0.59 15.27
N PHE A 286 -6.58 -0.31 15.24
CA PHE A 286 -5.42 -0.23 14.35
C PHE A 286 -4.86 -1.63 14.08
N ASP A 287 -4.06 -1.77 13.03
CA ASP A 287 -3.40 -3.04 12.71
C ASP A 287 -1.92 -2.95 13.10
N LEU A 288 -1.39 -4.01 13.72
CA LEU A 288 0.04 -4.25 13.72
C LEU A 288 0.44 -4.73 12.33
N GLU A 289 1.51 -4.14 11.80
CA GLU A 289 2.05 -4.52 10.49
C GLU A 289 2.46 -6.00 10.48
N PRO A 290 2.41 -6.67 9.32
CA PRO A 290 2.93 -8.02 9.17
C PRO A 290 4.42 -8.13 9.54
N CYS A 291 4.80 -9.28 10.09
CA CYS A 291 6.20 -9.67 10.18
C CYS A 291 6.72 -10.02 8.77
N VAL A 292 7.84 -9.42 8.40
CA VAL A 292 8.52 -9.64 7.12
C VAL A 292 9.47 -10.83 7.25
N VAL A 293 9.39 -11.77 6.31
CA VAL A 293 10.30 -12.91 6.22
C VAL A 293 11.17 -12.77 4.99
N THR A 294 12.48 -12.79 5.19
CA THR A 294 13.46 -12.79 4.12
C THR A 294 14.34 -14.04 4.14
N VAL A 295 14.77 -14.47 2.96
CA VAL A 295 15.79 -15.51 2.75
C VAL A 295 16.88 -14.86 1.92
N ASP A 296 18.12 -14.93 2.39
CA ASP A 296 19.26 -14.25 1.74
C ASP A 296 19.05 -12.74 1.54
N GLY A 297 18.28 -12.12 2.43
CA GLY A 297 17.92 -10.70 2.34
C GLY A 297 16.83 -10.38 1.30
N HIS A 298 16.24 -11.39 0.66
CA HIS A 298 15.13 -11.22 -0.28
C HIS A 298 13.79 -11.58 0.37
N LEU A 299 12.77 -10.75 0.16
CA LEU A 299 11.43 -11.00 0.65
C LEU A 299 10.88 -12.30 0.02
N VAL A 300 10.37 -13.18 0.88
CA VAL A 300 9.75 -14.44 0.47
C VAL A 300 8.30 -14.60 0.94
N THR A 301 7.96 -14.07 2.12
CA THR A 301 6.59 -14.07 2.64
C THR A 301 6.42 -13.01 3.72
N MET A 302 5.18 -12.70 4.08
CA MET A 302 4.81 -11.82 5.20
C MET A 302 3.66 -12.45 5.97
N SER A 303 3.59 -12.19 7.28
CA SER A 303 2.50 -12.71 8.11
C SER A 303 1.16 -12.03 7.84
N ASN A 304 0.11 -12.51 8.49
CA ASN A 304 -1.12 -11.75 8.63
C ASN A 304 -0.88 -10.44 9.40
N LYS A 305 -1.76 -9.46 9.18
CA LYS A 305 -1.95 -8.33 10.09
C LYS A 305 -2.60 -8.80 11.38
N VAL A 306 -2.31 -8.11 12.48
CA VAL A 306 -3.01 -8.34 13.76
C VAL A 306 -3.78 -7.10 14.14
N ARG A 307 -5.11 -7.20 14.10
CA ARG A 307 -6.00 -6.12 14.51
C ARG A 307 -5.98 -5.97 16.03
N MET A 308 -5.78 -4.73 16.47
CA MET A 308 -5.71 -4.33 17.87
C MET A 308 -6.76 -3.26 18.13
N SER A 309 -7.20 -3.15 19.38
CA SER A 309 -8.07 -2.07 19.85
C SER A 309 -7.51 -1.39 21.09
N LYS A 310 -7.97 -0.16 21.34
CA LYS A 310 -7.60 0.66 22.50
C LYS A 310 -8.85 1.15 23.19
N THR A 311 -8.91 1.00 24.50
CA THR A 311 -10.00 1.47 25.34
C THR A 311 -9.47 2.09 26.63
N GLY A 312 -10.32 2.82 27.35
CA GLY A 312 -9.98 3.39 28.65
C GLY A 312 -8.76 4.32 28.61
N ASP A 313 -7.81 4.08 29.51
CA ASP A 313 -6.61 4.90 29.71
C ASP A 313 -5.55 4.73 28.60
N ALA A 314 -5.77 3.80 27.65
CA ALA A 314 -4.93 3.64 26.47
C ALA A 314 -5.24 4.67 25.36
N LEU A 315 -6.37 5.38 25.47
CA LEU A 315 -6.70 6.46 24.54
C LEU A 315 -5.85 7.70 24.86
N PRO A 316 -5.29 8.36 23.83
CA PRO A 316 -4.49 9.56 24.03
C PRO A 316 -5.35 10.67 24.63
N ASN A 317 -4.89 11.26 25.73
CA ASN A 317 -5.51 12.48 26.25
C ASN A 317 -5.31 13.61 25.24
N PRO A 318 -6.35 14.41 24.91
CA PRO A 318 -6.24 15.52 23.95
C PRO A 318 -5.15 16.55 24.30
N THR A 319 -4.73 16.60 25.56
CA THR A 319 -3.75 17.53 26.11
C THR A 319 -2.30 17.04 26.04
N ASP A 320 -2.06 15.75 25.72
CA ASP A 320 -0.73 15.12 25.70
C ASP A 320 -0.04 15.21 24.32
N SER A 321 -0.64 15.90 23.34
CA SER A 321 -0.03 16.12 22.03
C SER A 321 1.02 17.24 22.12
N GLU A 322 2.13 16.98 22.82
CA GLU A 322 3.35 17.77 22.65
C GLU A 322 4.02 17.37 21.33
N ALA A 323 4.40 18.37 20.54
CA ALA A 323 5.17 18.18 19.32
C ALA A 323 6.45 17.38 19.64
N PRO A 324 6.89 16.47 18.75
CA PRO A 324 8.06 15.66 19.01
C PRO A 324 9.28 16.54 19.28
N PRO A 325 10.12 16.23 20.29
CA PRO A 325 11.33 16.98 20.55
C PRO A 325 12.26 16.90 19.34
N GLU A 326 12.85 18.03 18.95
CA GLU A 326 13.95 18.07 17.97
C GLU A 326 15.05 17.10 18.43
N SER A 327 15.37 16.10 17.61
CA SER A 327 16.40 15.13 17.98
C SER A 327 17.78 15.77 17.95
N GLU A 328 18.46 15.78 19.09
CA GLU A 328 19.90 16.04 19.15
C GLU A 328 20.62 14.79 18.60
N ALA A 329 21.12 14.89 17.37
CA ALA A 329 21.90 13.83 16.73
C ALA A 329 23.20 13.58 17.52
N GLY A 330 23.23 12.50 18.29
CA GLY A 330 24.46 11.94 18.87
C GLY A 330 25.36 11.31 17.79
N PRO A 331 26.66 11.08 18.08
CA PRO A 331 27.60 10.52 17.10
C PRO A 331 27.19 9.10 16.69
N LEU A 332 26.97 8.90 15.39
CA LEU A 332 26.64 7.60 14.79
C LEU A 332 27.74 6.56 15.05
N HIS A 333 27.38 5.48 15.75
CA HIS A 333 28.05 4.19 15.60
C HIS A 333 27.35 3.42 14.47
N PHE A 334 28.06 3.25 13.35
CA PHE A 334 27.54 2.53 12.18
C PHE A 334 27.41 1.02 12.45
N PRO A 335 26.22 0.41 12.26
CA PRO A 335 26.11 -1.03 12.12
C PRO A 335 26.60 -1.48 10.72
N SER A 336 26.98 -2.76 10.61
CA SER A 336 27.54 -3.34 9.38
C SER A 336 26.56 -3.28 8.19
N LEU A 337 27.13 -3.12 6.98
CA LEU A 337 26.46 -2.99 5.68
C LEU A 337 25.26 -3.92 5.36
N PRO A 338 25.15 -5.17 5.87
CA PRO A 338 23.96 -6.01 5.62
C PRO A 338 22.67 -5.46 6.25
N LEU A 339 22.78 -4.77 7.39
CA LEU A 339 21.64 -4.25 8.16
C LEU A 339 20.98 -3.04 7.46
N LEU A 340 21.79 -2.21 6.79
CA LEU A 340 21.34 -1.07 5.98
C LEU A 340 20.54 -1.50 4.74
N GLY A 341 20.88 -2.66 4.15
CA GLY A 341 20.16 -3.21 2.99
C GLY A 341 18.72 -3.64 3.36
N GLY A 342 18.55 -4.29 4.51
CA GLY A 342 17.24 -4.71 5.02
C GLY A 342 16.34 -3.52 5.39
N ILE A 343 16.88 -2.50 6.03
CA ILE A 343 16.12 -1.31 6.49
C ILE A 343 15.66 -0.43 5.31
N LEU A 344 16.50 -0.25 4.29
CA LEU A 344 16.11 0.45 3.05
C LEU A 344 15.04 -0.33 2.27
N LEU A 345 15.10 -1.67 2.27
CA LEU A 345 14.08 -2.52 1.66
C LEU A 345 12.75 -2.41 2.44
N ILE A 346 12.77 -2.43 3.78
CA ILE A 346 11.56 -2.29 4.62
C ILE A 346 10.91 -0.92 4.44
N LEU A 347 11.69 0.18 4.41
CA LEU A 347 11.15 1.52 4.17
C LEU A 347 10.58 1.70 2.75
N ALA A 348 11.17 1.03 1.76
CA ALA A 348 10.61 0.98 0.40
C ALA A 348 9.36 0.08 0.32
N ILE A 349 9.34 -1.04 1.07
CA ILE A 349 8.22 -1.99 1.17
C ILE A 349 7.00 -1.34 1.84
N ALA A 350 7.20 -0.56 2.91
CA ALA A 350 6.15 0.07 3.70
C ALA A 350 5.57 1.38 3.12
N ARG A 351 6.26 2.04 2.17
CA ARG A 351 5.83 3.34 1.60
C ARG A 351 5.82 3.43 0.06
N GLY A 352 6.03 2.32 -0.65
CA GLY A 352 6.18 2.27 -2.11
C GLY A 352 5.00 2.71 -2.98
N GLY A 353 3.96 3.35 -2.44
CA GLY A 353 2.80 3.82 -3.21
C GLY A 353 2.74 5.33 -3.50
N TYR A 354 3.39 6.21 -2.70
CA TYR A 354 3.07 7.64 -2.77
C TYR A 354 4.23 8.56 -3.21
N LEU A 355 5.49 8.16 -3.02
CA LEU A 355 6.63 9.09 -3.19
C LEU A 355 7.33 9.01 -4.55
N ILE A 356 7.13 7.96 -5.34
CA ILE A 356 7.84 7.81 -6.63
C ILE A 356 7.14 8.58 -7.77
N TRP A 357 5.82 8.84 -7.67
CA TRP A 357 5.10 9.60 -8.70
C TRP A 357 5.45 11.11 -8.69
N LYS A 358 5.71 11.71 -7.51
CA LYS A 358 5.95 13.16 -7.41
C LYS A 358 7.32 13.63 -7.91
N ARG A 359 8.31 12.73 -8.09
CA ARG A 359 9.66 13.11 -8.58
C ARG A 359 9.83 13.06 -10.09
N ARG A 360 8.90 12.49 -10.86
CA ARG A 360 8.99 12.45 -12.33
C ARG A 360 8.31 13.62 -13.06
N HIS A 361 7.63 14.54 -12.36
CA HIS A 361 6.96 15.70 -12.96
C HIS A 361 7.49 17.08 -12.51
N THR A 362 8.66 17.10 -11.88
CA THR A 362 9.45 18.33 -11.71
C THR A 362 10.86 18.08 -12.22
N GLY A 363 11.00 18.12 -13.55
CA GLY A 363 12.24 18.14 -14.31
C GLY A 363 11.95 18.74 -15.66
#